data_AF-A0A379WGX9-F1
#
_entry.id   AF-A0A379WGX9-F1
#
_cell.length_a   1.000
_cell.length_b   1.000
_cell.length_c   1.000
_cell.angle_alpha   90.00
_cell.angle_beta   90.00
_cell.angle_gamma   90.00
#
_symmetry.space_group_name_H-M   'P 1'
#
loop_
_entity.id
_entity.type
_entity.pdbx_description
1 polymer ?
#
loop_
_entity_poly.entity_id
_entity_poly.type
_entity_poly.pdbx_seq_one_letter_code
_entity_poly.pdbx_strand_id
1 'polypeptide(L)'
;MQHSYPCCWRHKTPIIFRATPQWFVSMDKEGLRQQSLKEIKGVQWIPDWGQARIESMVANRPDWCISRQRTWGVPMSLFVHKETQELLPIERTLAAMEEVAKRVEVDGIQAWWDLDPKEILGEDADQYEKVPDTWTFGLIPVPPVTPWLMHVRNSPVMLPICIWKGLTSIAAGLCPP
;
A
#
# COMPACT_ATOMS: atom_id res chain seq x y z
N MET A 1 -34.45 16.66 16.53
CA MET A 1 -34.25 16.35 15.10
C MET A 1 -34.02 14.85 14.97
N GLN A 2 -34.78 14.15 14.14
CA GLN A 2 -34.61 12.70 13.90
C GLN A 2 -33.92 12.50 12.55
N HIS A 3 -32.86 11.69 12.52
CA HIS A 3 -32.15 11.32 11.31
C HIS A 3 -31.51 9.93 11.47
N SER A 4 -31.10 9.33 10.36
CA SER A 4 -30.35 8.06 10.39
C SER A 4 -28.91 8.28 10.83
N TYR A 5 -28.44 7.48 11.79
CA TYR A 5 -27.06 7.50 12.27
C TYR A 5 -26.39 6.15 11.97
N PRO A 6 -25.13 6.14 11.49
CA PRO A 6 -24.46 4.89 11.18
C PRO A 6 -24.13 4.11 12.46
N CYS A 7 -24.41 2.81 12.43
CA CYS A 7 -24.14 1.91 13.54
C CYS A 7 -23.29 0.73 13.08
N CYS A 8 -22.47 0.18 13.98
CA CYS A 8 -21.73 -1.05 13.76
C CYS A 8 -22.72 -2.16 13.41
N TRP A 9 -22.55 -2.79 12.24
CA TRP A 9 -23.51 -3.78 11.77
C TRP A 9 -23.64 -5.00 12.70
N ARG A 10 -22.57 -5.33 13.44
CA ARG A 10 -22.50 -6.45 14.39
C ARG A 10 -23.09 -6.09 15.75
N HIS A 11 -22.56 -5.05 16.40
CA HIS A 11 -22.93 -4.70 17.78
C HIS A 11 -24.07 -3.67 17.89
N LYS A 12 -24.50 -3.12 16.75
CA LYS A 12 -25.55 -2.08 16.64
C LYS A 12 -25.26 -0.79 17.43
N THR A 13 -24.02 -0.58 17.86
CA THR A 13 -23.57 0.63 18.54
C THR A 13 -23.30 1.76 17.52
N PRO A 14 -23.59 3.03 17.86
CA PRO A 14 -23.23 4.17 17.02
C PRO A 14 -21.73 4.22 16.73
N ILE A 15 -21.33 4.50 15.48
CA ILE A 15 -19.92 4.67 15.12
C ILE A 15 -19.53 6.14 15.12
N ILE A 16 -18.27 6.43 15.42
CA ILE A 16 -17.70 7.77 15.34
C ILE A 16 -16.64 7.83 14.25
N PHE A 17 -16.49 8.99 13.62
CA PHE A 17 -15.38 9.24 12.70
C PHE A 17 -14.18 9.75 13.49
N ARG A 18 -13.03 9.09 13.32
CA ARG A 18 -11.77 9.45 13.97
C ARG A 18 -10.65 9.46 12.93
N ALA A 19 -9.85 10.52 12.91
CA ALA A 19 -8.64 10.58 12.12
C ALA A 19 -7.57 9.65 12.72
N THR A 20 -7.05 8.73 11.90
CA THR A 20 -5.96 7.82 12.24
C THR A 20 -4.82 8.01 11.25
N PRO A 21 -3.54 7.84 11.65
CA PRO A 21 -2.44 7.78 10.70
C PRO A 21 -2.67 6.63 9.72
N GLN A 22 -2.46 6.88 8.44
CA GLN A 22 -2.55 5.88 7.37
C GLN A 22 -1.53 6.23 6.28
N TRP A 23 -1.10 5.22 5.55
CA TRP A 23 -0.19 5.30 4.42
C TRP A 23 -0.96 5.54 3.12
N PHE A 24 -0.50 6.50 2.32
CA PHE A 24 -1.13 6.86 1.06
C PHE A 24 -0.12 6.89 -0.09
N VAL A 25 -0.55 6.45 -1.26
CA VAL A 25 0.12 6.77 -2.53
C VAL A 25 -0.58 7.99 -3.11
N SER A 26 0.21 9.02 -3.43
CA SER A 26 -0.34 10.22 -4.03
C SER A 26 -0.61 10.00 -5.51
N MET A 27 -1.83 10.27 -5.98
CA MET A 27 -2.18 10.04 -7.39
C MET A 27 -1.67 11.14 -8.33
N ASP A 28 -1.45 12.34 -7.80
CA ASP A 28 -1.06 13.51 -8.60
C ASP A 28 0.44 13.74 -8.63
N LYS A 29 1.15 13.34 -7.58
CA LYS A 29 2.61 13.43 -7.53
C LYS A 29 3.24 12.47 -8.55
N GLU A 30 4.37 12.86 -9.12
CA GLU A 30 5.07 12.15 -10.20
C GLU A 30 4.21 11.85 -11.44
N GLY A 31 3.06 12.53 -11.61
CA GLY A 31 2.21 12.37 -12.80
C GLY A 31 1.53 11.01 -12.91
N LEU A 32 1.38 10.24 -11.81
CA LEU A 32 0.81 8.89 -11.83
C LEU A 32 -0.58 8.83 -12.46
N ARG A 33 -1.45 9.78 -12.13
CA ARG A 33 -2.78 9.91 -12.74
C ARG A 33 -2.70 10.10 -14.25
N GLN A 34 -1.83 10.99 -14.70
CA GLN A 34 -1.66 11.30 -16.13
C GLN A 34 -1.11 10.11 -16.91
N GLN A 35 -0.09 9.44 -16.35
CA GLN A 35 0.46 8.22 -16.93
C GLN A 35 -0.59 7.12 -17.01
N SER A 36 -1.34 6.87 -15.93
CA SER A 36 -2.40 5.86 -15.91
C SER A 36 -3.48 6.14 -16.95
N LEU A 37 -3.92 7.41 -17.09
CA LEU A 37 -4.90 7.82 -18.11
C LEU A 37 -4.37 7.66 -19.54
N LYS A 38 -3.06 7.82 -19.75
CA LYS A 38 -2.43 7.57 -21.04
C LYS A 38 -2.44 6.08 -21.37
N GLU A 39 -2.04 5.23 -20.42
CA GLU A 39 -2.00 3.77 -20.61
C GLU A 39 -3.39 3.18 -20.84
N ILE A 40 -4.44 3.70 -20.19
CA ILE A 40 -5.82 3.24 -20.38
C ILE A 40 -6.27 3.30 -21.86
N LYS A 41 -5.81 4.31 -22.61
CA LYS A 41 -6.12 4.47 -24.03
C LYS A 41 -5.43 3.44 -24.93
N GLY A 42 -4.35 2.84 -24.47
CA GLY A 42 -3.60 1.80 -25.19
C GLY A 42 -4.13 0.39 -24.96
N VAL A 43 -5.11 0.21 -24.06
CA VAL A 43 -5.70 -1.10 -23.73
C VAL A 43 -6.88 -1.39 -24.65
N GLN A 44 -7.01 -2.63 -25.10
CA GLN A 44 -8.21 -3.10 -25.79
C GLN A 44 -9.34 -3.35 -24.77
N TRP A 45 -10.47 -2.67 -24.95
CA TRP A 45 -11.64 -2.78 -24.06
C TRP A 45 -12.71 -3.66 -24.69
N ILE A 46 -13.22 -4.62 -23.92
CA ILE A 46 -14.37 -5.43 -24.33
C ILE A 46 -15.32 -5.51 -23.14
N PRO A 47 -16.51 -4.89 -23.19
CA PRO A 47 -17.04 -3.98 -24.23
C PRO A 47 -16.44 -2.56 -24.15
N ASP A 48 -16.54 -1.79 -25.24
CA ASP A 48 -15.89 -0.47 -25.42
C ASP A 48 -16.25 0.56 -24.34
N TRP A 49 -17.47 0.54 -23.81
CA TRP A 49 -17.90 1.46 -22.76
C TRP A 49 -17.09 1.31 -21.45
N GLY A 50 -16.38 0.19 -21.28
CA GLY A 50 -15.50 -0.06 -20.14
C GLY A 50 -14.40 0.99 -20.01
N GLN A 51 -13.90 1.51 -21.14
CA GLN A 51 -12.86 2.54 -21.15
C GLN A 51 -13.32 3.81 -20.42
N ALA A 52 -14.45 4.39 -20.84
CA ALA A 52 -14.97 5.63 -20.27
C ALA A 52 -15.25 5.50 -18.76
N ARG A 53 -15.68 4.31 -18.31
CA ARG A 53 -15.92 4.03 -16.89
C ARG A 53 -14.63 4.04 -16.08
N ILE A 54 -13.57 3.40 -16.56
CA ILE A 54 -12.29 3.34 -15.87
C ILE A 54 -11.55 4.68 -15.94
N GLU A 55 -11.58 5.37 -17.08
CA GLU A 55 -11.03 6.73 -17.22
C GLU A 55 -11.65 7.68 -16.21
N SER A 56 -12.99 7.70 -16.09
CA SER A 56 -13.69 8.55 -15.13
C SER A 56 -13.34 8.23 -13.68
N MET A 57 -13.22 6.93 -13.35
CA MET A 57 -12.83 6.47 -12.03
C MET A 57 -11.40 6.91 -11.67
N VAL A 58 -10.45 6.79 -12.59
CA VAL A 58 -9.04 7.17 -12.37
C VAL A 58 -8.89 8.70 -12.33
N ALA A 59 -9.57 9.42 -13.22
CA ALA A 59 -9.51 10.88 -13.30
C ALA A 59 -9.96 11.55 -11.99
N ASN A 60 -10.94 11.00 -11.28
CA ASN A 60 -11.48 11.57 -10.04
C ASN A 60 -11.01 10.84 -8.77
N ARG A 61 -10.05 9.91 -8.88
CA ARG A 61 -9.62 9.12 -7.73
C ARG A 61 -8.84 10.00 -6.73
N PRO A 62 -9.19 9.98 -5.43
CA PRO A 62 -8.34 10.59 -4.41
C PRO A 62 -7.07 9.76 -4.20
N ASP A 63 -6.16 10.27 -3.36
CA ASP A 63 -4.98 9.53 -2.92
C ASP A 63 -5.33 8.14 -2.39
N TRP A 64 -4.55 7.15 -2.77
CA TRP A 64 -4.85 5.76 -2.50
C TRP A 64 -4.34 5.37 -1.12
N CYS A 65 -5.25 5.15 -0.17
CA CYS A 65 -4.92 4.56 1.13
C CYS A 65 -4.49 3.10 0.97
N ILE A 66 -3.22 2.82 1.25
CA ILE A 66 -2.58 1.52 1.06
C ILE A 66 -2.39 0.73 2.36
N SER A 67 -2.50 1.34 3.54
CA SER A 67 -2.39 0.64 4.83
C SER A 67 -3.72 0.10 5.34
N ARG A 68 -3.68 -1.02 6.04
CA ARG A 68 -4.82 -1.62 6.74
C ARG A 68 -4.40 -2.13 8.12
N GLN A 69 -5.16 -1.79 9.15
CA GLN A 69 -4.99 -2.32 10.51
C GLN A 69 -5.63 -3.71 10.61
N ARG A 70 -4.94 -4.71 10.05
CA ARG A 70 -5.38 -6.11 10.05
C ARG A 70 -4.17 -7.01 10.31
N THR A 71 -4.42 -8.14 10.94
CA THR A 71 -3.39 -9.16 11.21
C THR A 71 -3.15 -10.08 10.01
N TRP A 72 -4.13 -10.23 9.12
CA TRP A 72 -4.04 -11.08 7.95
C TRP A 72 -3.85 -10.25 6.67
N GLY A 73 -2.68 -10.39 6.06
CA GLY A 73 -2.25 -9.67 4.86
C GLY A 73 -0.73 -9.65 4.73
N VAL A 74 -0.20 -9.08 3.64
CA VAL A 74 1.24 -8.87 3.50
C VAL A 74 1.64 -7.73 4.44
N PRO A 75 2.63 -7.92 5.32
CA PRO A 75 3.04 -6.90 6.28
C PRO A 75 3.73 -5.74 5.58
N MET A 76 3.49 -4.54 6.09
CA MET A 76 4.22 -3.35 5.68
C MET A 76 5.59 -3.34 6.36
N SER A 77 6.59 -3.94 5.70
CA SER A 77 7.96 -4.13 6.18
C SER A 77 8.74 -2.81 6.24
N LEU A 78 8.24 -1.86 7.02
CA LEU A 78 8.78 -0.52 7.21
C LEU A 78 9.09 -0.31 8.70
N PHE A 79 10.12 0.50 8.95
CA PHE A 79 10.53 0.93 10.28
C PHE A 79 10.36 2.44 10.37
N VAL A 80 9.71 2.91 11.42
CA VAL A 80 9.49 4.34 11.69
C VAL A 80 10.18 4.73 13.00
N HIS A 81 10.75 5.93 13.06
CA HIS A 81 11.38 6.45 14.26
C HIS A 81 10.31 6.73 15.32
N LYS A 82 10.54 6.31 16.56
CA LYS A 82 9.55 6.40 17.66
C LYS A 82 9.07 7.83 17.91
N GLU A 83 10.00 8.80 17.91
CA GLU A 83 9.67 10.21 18.18
C GLU A 83 9.20 10.99 16.94
N THR A 84 9.98 10.98 15.85
CA THR A 84 9.68 11.79 14.66
C THR A 84 8.65 11.16 13.73
N GLN A 85 8.39 9.85 13.87
CA GLN A 85 7.54 9.07 12.97
C GLN A 85 8.04 9.06 11.51
N GLU A 86 9.30 9.42 11.29
CA GLU A 86 9.95 9.38 9.99
C GLU A 86 10.44 7.97 9.67
N LEU A 87 10.46 7.64 8.38
CA LEU A 87 11.06 6.41 7.90
C LEU A 87 12.58 6.46 8.03
N LEU A 88 13.22 5.28 7.98
CA LEU A 88 14.65 5.19 7.73
C LEU A 88 15.01 5.97 6.44
N PRO A 89 16.28 6.41 6.30
CA PRO A 89 16.79 6.90 5.02
C PRO A 89 16.43 5.93 3.89
N ILE A 90 16.09 6.45 2.71
CA ILE A 90 15.45 5.64 1.67
C ILE A 90 16.26 4.39 1.31
N GLU A 91 17.58 4.51 1.16
CA GLU A 91 18.48 3.40 0.84
C GLU A 91 18.41 2.28 1.90
N ARG A 92 18.35 2.65 3.18
CA ARG A 92 18.20 1.70 4.29
C ARG A 92 16.81 1.08 4.32
N THR A 93 15.78 1.84 4.00
CA THR A 93 14.42 1.30 3.91
C THR A 93 14.34 0.24 2.82
N LEU A 94 14.93 0.49 1.65
CA LEU A 94 14.97 -0.48 0.55
C LEU A 94 15.75 -1.74 0.94
N ALA A 95 16.92 -1.59 1.55
CA ALA A 95 17.72 -2.71 2.01
C ALA A 95 16.98 -3.56 3.06
N ALA A 96 16.31 -2.92 4.01
CA ALA A 96 15.49 -3.59 5.01
C ALA A 96 14.30 -4.34 4.39
N MET A 97 13.60 -3.73 3.43
CA MET A 97 12.50 -4.37 2.70
C MET A 97 12.98 -5.60 1.92
N GLU A 98 14.12 -5.52 1.25
CA GLU A 98 14.70 -6.63 0.49
C GLU A 98 15.09 -7.80 1.40
N GLU A 99 15.72 -7.51 2.55
CA GLU A 99 16.09 -8.54 3.53
C GLU A 99 14.86 -9.22 4.14
N VAL A 100 13.82 -8.46 4.45
CA VAL A 100 12.55 -9.02 4.91
C VAL A 100 11.88 -9.84 3.81
N ALA A 101 11.93 -9.40 2.55
CA ALA A 101 11.35 -10.15 1.43
C ALA A 101 12.00 -11.53 1.28
N LYS A 102 13.33 -11.63 1.39
CA LYS A 102 14.06 -12.92 1.36
C LYS A 102 13.63 -13.86 2.48
N ARG A 103 13.44 -13.33 3.69
CA ARG A 103 12.95 -14.13 4.83
C ARG A 103 11.51 -14.58 4.62
N VAL A 104 10.65 -13.69 4.13
CA VAL A 104 9.25 -14.02 3.83
C VAL A 104 9.13 -15.05 2.70
N GLU A 105 10.05 -15.08 1.75
CA GLU A 105 10.11 -16.10 0.70
C GLU A 105 10.35 -17.51 1.27
N VAL A 106 11.15 -17.64 2.34
CA VAL A 106 11.51 -18.93 2.95
C VAL A 106 10.54 -19.32 4.07
N ASP A 107 10.30 -18.41 5.02
CA ASP A 107 9.58 -18.68 6.28
C ASP A 107 8.12 -18.17 6.25
N GLY A 108 7.71 -17.54 5.15
CA GLY A 108 6.39 -16.96 4.99
C GLY A 108 6.21 -15.64 5.74
N ILE A 109 4.97 -15.12 5.74
CA ILE A 109 4.63 -13.80 6.29
C ILE A 109 4.94 -13.66 7.79
N GLN A 110 4.91 -14.78 8.53
CA GLN A 110 5.18 -14.78 9.97
C GLN A 110 6.59 -14.30 10.30
N ALA A 111 7.55 -14.47 9.37
CA ALA A 111 8.92 -14.01 9.50
C ALA A 111 9.02 -12.53 9.90
N TRP A 112 8.17 -11.66 9.34
CA TRP A 112 8.17 -10.23 9.70
C TRP A 112 7.74 -9.98 11.16
N TRP A 113 6.76 -10.74 11.63
CA TRP A 113 6.23 -10.59 12.98
C TRP A 113 7.23 -11.07 14.02
N ASP A 114 7.90 -12.18 13.74
CA ASP A 114 8.87 -12.82 14.63
C ASP A 114 10.27 -12.16 14.58
N LEU A 115 10.55 -11.37 13.52
CA LEU A 115 11.81 -10.65 13.33
C LEU A 115 12.13 -9.71 14.51
N ASP A 116 13.33 -9.83 15.07
CA ASP A 116 13.92 -8.82 15.95
C ASP A 116 14.44 -7.64 15.11
N PRO A 117 13.96 -6.40 15.32
CA PRO A 117 14.49 -5.21 14.65
C PRO A 117 16.01 -5.05 14.72
N LYS A 118 16.68 -5.57 15.78
CA LYS A 118 18.14 -5.53 15.92
C LYS A 118 18.89 -6.26 14.81
N GLU A 119 18.29 -7.28 14.21
CA GLU A 119 18.90 -8.03 13.12
C GLU A 119 19.00 -7.22 11.82
N ILE A 120 18.11 -6.24 11.63
CA ILE A 120 18.09 -5.38 10.43
C ILE A 120 18.69 -4.00 10.71
N LEU A 121 18.41 -3.44 11.89
CA LEU A 121 18.76 -2.06 12.23
C LEU A 121 20.02 -1.93 13.09
N GLY A 122 20.50 -3.01 13.70
CA GLY A 122 21.66 -2.99 14.59
C GLY A 122 21.41 -2.10 15.80
N GLU A 123 22.34 -1.17 16.07
CA GLU A 123 22.29 -0.24 17.21
C GLU A 123 21.13 0.75 17.14
N ASP A 124 20.64 1.06 15.93
CA ASP A 124 19.52 2.00 15.75
C ASP A 124 18.18 1.38 16.17
N ALA A 125 18.10 0.06 16.37
CA ALA A 125 16.83 -0.63 16.63
C ALA A 125 16.04 -0.06 17.80
N ASP A 126 16.71 0.51 18.81
CA ASP A 126 16.06 1.10 19.97
C ASP A 126 15.32 2.42 19.64
N GLN A 127 15.67 3.09 18.55
CA GLN A 127 15.06 4.35 18.10
C GLN A 127 13.88 4.13 17.15
N TYR A 128 13.74 2.94 16.56
CA TYR A 128 12.73 2.64 15.54
C TYR A 128 11.74 1.57 16.00
N GLU A 129 10.56 1.55 15.39
CA GLU A 129 9.52 0.55 15.61
C GLU A 129 8.98 -0.02 14.29
N LYS A 130 8.56 -1.28 14.33
CA LYS A 130 7.94 -1.97 13.19
C LYS A 130 6.55 -1.39 12.94
N VAL A 131 6.23 -1.08 11.69
CA VAL A 131 4.86 -0.70 11.31
C VAL A 131 3.94 -1.92 11.46
N PRO A 132 2.84 -1.83 12.24
CA PRO A 132 1.92 -2.95 12.46
C PRO A 132 0.87 -3.10 11.36
N ASP A 133 0.90 -2.22 10.35
CA ASP A 133 -0.07 -2.23 9.27
C ASP A 133 0.26 -3.31 8.22
N THR A 134 -0.77 -3.75 7.52
CA THR A 134 -0.65 -4.61 6.34
C THR A 134 -0.93 -3.82 5.07
N TRP A 135 -0.33 -4.25 3.96
CA TRP A 135 -0.65 -3.75 2.63
C TRP A 135 -2.11 -4.04 2.29
N THR A 136 -2.72 -3.12 1.57
CA THR A 136 -4.04 -3.34 0.96
C THR A 136 -3.94 -4.51 -0.01
N PHE A 137 -4.92 -5.41 0.07
CA PHE A 137 -5.00 -6.59 -0.80
C PHE A 137 -4.84 -6.19 -2.28
N GLY A 138 -3.93 -6.88 -3.00
CA GLY A 138 -3.53 -6.53 -4.37
C GLY A 138 -2.23 -5.72 -4.49
N LEU A 139 -1.65 -5.29 -3.36
CA LEU A 139 -0.29 -4.74 -3.30
C LEU A 139 0.63 -5.79 -2.68
N ILE A 140 1.60 -6.26 -3.46
CA ILE A 140 2.67 -7.15 -3.00
C ILE A 140 3.98 -6.53 -3.51
N PRO A 141 4.90 -6.12 -2.63
CA PRO A 141 6.24 -5.77 -3.07
C PRO A 141 6.89 -7.03 -3.68
N VAL A 142 7.20 -7.00 -4.98
CA VAL A 142 7.87 -8.11 -5.67
C VAL A 142 9.18 -7.58 -6.23
N PRO A 143 10.34 -8.19 -5.92
CA PRO A 143 11.61 -7.83 -6.56
C PRO A 143 11.61 -8.24 -8.05
N PRO A 144 12.26 -7.48 -8.98
CA PRO A 144 13.09 -6.30 -8.75
C PRO A 144 12.27 -5.02 -8.55
N VAL A 145 12.64 -4.30 -7.50
CA VAL A 145 11.90 -3.20 -6.88
C VAL A 145 12.03 -1.92 -7.74
N THR A 146 10.95 -1.47 -8.40
CA THR A 146 10.92 -0.24 -9.23
C THR A 146 10.43 0.97 -8.43
N PRO A 147 11.07 2.18 -8.52
CA PRO A 147 10.76 3.35 -7.68
C PRO A 147 9.34 3.89 -7.90
N TRP A 148 8.58 4.07 -6.82
CA TRP A 148 7.30 4.78 -6.78
C TRP A 148 7.24 5.65 -5.51
N LEU A 149 6.32 6.62 -5.45
CA LEU A 149 6.31 7.64 -4.40
C LEU A 149 5.18 7.39 -3.38
N MET A 150 5.55 7.05 -2.14
CA MET A 150 4.63 6.94 -1.00
C MET A 150 4.66 8.20 -0.14
N HIS A 151 3.59 8.45 0.61
CA HIS A 151 3.55 9.52 1.60
C HIS A 151 2.83 9.07 2.87
N VAL A 152 3.40 9.45 4.01
CA VAL A 152 2.70 9.48 5.29
C VAL A 152 2.87 10.86 5.89
N ARG A 153 1.73 11.41 6.35
CA ARG A 153 1.64 12.62 7.19
C ARG A 153 2.74 13.67 6.92
N ASN A 154 2.65 14.35 5.77
CA ASN A 154 3.51 15.49 5.42
C ASN A 154 5.02 15.23 5.20
N SER A 155 5.51 13.98 5.24
CA SER A 155 6.87 13.65 4.77
C SER A 155 6.81 12.90 3.44
N PRO A 156 7.42 13.43 2.36
CA PRO A 156 7.58 12.70 1.11
C PRO A 156 8.61 11.60 1.26
N VAL A 157 8.20 10.33 1.11
CA VAL A 157 9.14 9.20 1.13
C VAL A 157 8.92 8.32 -0.09
N MET A 158 9.89 8.32 -0.99
CA MET A 158 9.83 7.61 -2.26
C MET A 158 10.05 6.11 -2.08
N LEU A 159 9.02 5.38 -1.62
CA LEU A 159 9.08 3.93 -1.49
C LEU A 159 8.54 3.21 -2.74
N PRO A 160 9.36 2.38 -3.41
CA PRO A 160 8.95 1.53 -4.50
C PRO A 160 7.90 0.50 -4.07
N ILE A 161 6.68 0.61 -4.62
CA ILE A 161 5.64 -0.42 -4.51
C ILE A 161 5.39 -0.99 -5.89
N CYS A 162 5.57 -2.30 -6.05
CA CYS A 162 4.92 -2.99 -7.14
C CYS A 162 3.42 -3.14 -6.83
N ILE A 163 2.59 -2.32 -7.47
CA ILE A 163 1.16 -2.61 -7.61
C ILE A 163 1.10 -3.78 -8.59
N TRP A 164 0.71 -4.98 -8.14
CA TRP A 164 0.70 -6.15 -9.01
C TRP A 164 -0.21 -5.90 -10.22
N LYS A 165 0.21 -6.41 -11.38
CA LYS A 165 -0.45 -6.37 -12.71
C LYS A 165 -1.82 -7.10 -12.76
N GLY A 166 -2.61 -7.05 -11.69
CA GLY A 166 -3.90 -7.73 -11.57
C GLY A 166 -5.08 -6.92 -12.12
N LEU A 167 -4.95 -5.60 -12.27
CA LEU A 167 -6.02 -4.76 -12.83
C LEU A 167 -6.17 -4.88 -14.36
N THR A 168 -5.15 -5.40 -15.06
CA THR A 168 -5.26 -5.72 -16.49
C THR A 168 -5.82 -7.14 -16.73
N SER A 169 -5.67 -8.08 -15.80
CA SER A 169 -6.20 -9.45 -15.98
C SER A 169 -7.70 -9.59 -15.67
N ILE A 170 -8.34 -8.59 -15.06
CA ILE A 170 -9.81 -8.57 -14.93
C ILE A 170 -10.48 -8.06 -16.24
N ALA A 171 -9.71 -7.45 -17.16
CA ALA A 171 -10.19 -7.02 -18.47
C ALA A 171 -9.86 -7.99 -19.61
N ALA A 172 -8.99 -8.99 -19.40
CA ALA A 172 -8.66 -10.01 -20.39
C ALA A 172 -9.05 -11.39 -19.85
N GLY A 173 -10.27 -11.84 -20.18
CA GLY A 173 -10.73 -13.20 -19.95
C GLY A 173 -9.94 -14.23 -20.76
N LEU A 174 -8.70 -14.51 -20.35
CA LEU A 174 -7.86 -15.54 -20.92
C LEU A 174 -7.41 -16.48 -19.80
N CYS A 175 -8.25 -17.49 -19.58
CA CYS A 175 -7.83 -18.76 -19.02
C CYS A 175 -7.06 -19.50 -20.13
N PRO A 176 -5.76 -19.82 -20.00
CA PRO A 176 -5.13 -20.82 -20.84
C PRO A 176 -5.44 -22.23 -20.30
N PRO A 177 -5.39 -23.28 -21.15
CA PRO A 177 -5.88 -24.63 -20.85
C PRO A 177 -5.18 -25.32 -19.68
#